data_AF-A0A229SGA2-F1
#
_entry.id   AF-A0A229SGA2-F1
#
_cell.length_a   1.000
_cell.length_b   1.000
_cell.length_c   1.000
_cell.angle_alpha   90.00
_cell.angle_beta   90.00
_cell.angle_gamma   90.00
#
_symmetry.space_group_name_H-M   'P 1'
#
loop_
_entity.id
_entity.type
_entity.pdbx_description
1 polymer ?
#
loop_
_entity_poly.entity_id
_entity_poly.type
_entity_poly.pdbx_seq_one_letter_code
_entity_poly.pdbx_strand_id
1 'polypeptide(L)'
;MYAPSLLDPAAEELRLADVLGHGATGVAREARTLLGERFSSVTFMYVLMRAFEVEYTAARDASRWHEFHGGPYALSDADLEALLAPWLSR
;
A
#
# COMPACT_ATOMS: atom_id res chain seq x y z
N MET A 1 16.36 -3.93 4.33
CA MET A 1 15.52 -4.33 3.18
C MET A 1 15.16 -5.78 3.38
N TYR A 2 13.87 -6.13 3.40
CA TYR A 2 13.42 -7.52 3.58
C TYR A 2 13.53 -8.30 2.27
N ALA A 3 13.72 -9.62 2.37
CA ALA A 3 13.68 -10.49 1.21
C ALA A 3 12.24 -10.57 0.64
N PRO A 4 12.05 -10.66 -0.69
CA PRO A 4 10.75 -10.83 -1.34
C PRO A 4 9.90 -11.96 -0.74
N SER A 5 10.52 -13.10 -0.43
CA SER A 5 9.85 -14.27 0.16
C SER A 5 9.18 -14.00 1.51
N LEU A 6 9.58 -12.95 2.22
CA LEU A 6 8.94 -12.53 3.47
C LEU A 6 7.72 -11.63 3.23
N LEU A 7 7.63 -10.97 2.09
CA LEU A 7 6.59 -9.98 1.77
C LEU A 7 5.56 -10.51 0.78
N ASP A 8 5.95 -11.45 -0.09
CA ASP A 8 5.08 -12.04 -1.12
C ASP A 8 3.78 -12.62 -0.56
N PRO A 9 3.76 -13.34 0.59
CA PRO A 9 2.50 -13.85 1.14
C PRO A 9 1.50 -12.73 1.48
N ALA A 10 1.97 -11.62 2.04
CA ALA A 10 1.10 -10.49 2.36
C ALA A 10 0.57 -9.80 1.09
N ALA A 11 1.38 -9.71 0.03
CA ALA A 11 0.94 -9.19 -1.25
C ALA A 11 -0.09 -10.10 -1.94
N GLU A 12 0.09 -11.41 -1.85
CA GLU A 12 -0.86 -12.38 -2.37
C GLU A 12 -2.18 -12.34 -1.60
N GLU A 13 -2.13 -12.30 -0.28
CA GLU A 13 -3.33 -12.15 0.56
C GLU A 13 -4.08 -10.84 0.28
N LEU A 14 -3.38 -9.71 0.11
CA LEU A 14 -4.02 -8.44 -0.26
C LEU A 14 -4.69 -8.47 -1.63
N ARG A 15 -4.09 -9.17 -2.59
CA ARG A 15 -4.67 -9.33 -3.91
C ARG A 15 -5.94 -10.19 -3.87
N LEU A 16 -5.98 -11.19 -2.99
CA LEU A 16 -7.10 -12.12 -2.84
C LEU A 16 -8.20 -11.59 -1.93
N ALA A 17 -7.85 -10.73 -0.97
CA ALA A 17 -8.82 -10.04 -0.14
C ALA A 17 -9.76 -9.24 -1.04
N ASP A 18 -11.06 -9.22 -0.69
CA ASP A 18 -12.07 -8.42 -1.38
C ASP A 18 -11.90 -6.93 -1.04
N VAL A 19 -10.73 -6.38 -1.40
CA VAL A 19 -10.38 -4.98 -1.15
C VAL A 19 -11.06 -4.04 -2.16
N LEU A 20 -11.77 -4.61 -3.14
CA LEU A 20 -12.60 -3.90 -4.12
C LEU A 20 -13.67 -3.01 -3.47
N GLY A 21 -14.02 -3.25 -2.20
CA GLY A 21 -14.92 -2.41 -1.41
C GLY A 21 -14.25 -1.43 -0.44
N HIS A 22 -12.94 -1.50 -0.22
CA HIS A 22 -12.28 -0.82 0.90
C HIS A 22 -11.41 0.39 0.52
N GLY A 23 -11.19 0.62 -0.78
CA GLY A 23 -10.36 1.72 -1.26
C GLY A 23 -8.89 1.61 -0.84
N ALA A 24 -8.10 2.61 -1.19
CA ALA A 24 -6.66 2.69 -0.93
C ALA A 24 -6.31 2.69 0.57
N THR A 25 -7.08 3.39 1.39
CA THR A 25 -6.89 3.43 2.85
C THR A 25 -7.22 2.08 3.48
N GLY A 26 -8.22 1.38 2.95
CA GLY A 26 -8.51 0.01 3.29
C GLY A 26 -7.37 -0.95 2.98
N VAL A 27 -6.87 -0.92 1.74
CA VAL A 27 -5.64 -1.66 1.33
C VAL A 27 -4.49 -1.37 2.29
N ALA A 28 -4.27 -0.11 2.64
CA ALA A 28 -3.15 0.28 3.49
C ALA A 28 -3.28 -0.22 4.94
N ARG A 29 -4.50 -0.19 5.49
CA ARG A 29 -4.80 -0.76 6.82
C ARG A 29 -4.67 -2.28 6.82
N GLU A 30 -5.14 -2.95 5.78
CA GLU A 30 -4.99 -4.40 5.67
C GLU A 30 -3.52 -4.80 5.51
N ALA A 31 -2.76 -4.06 4.69
CA ALA A 31 -1.32 -4.25 4.55
C ALA A 31 -0.59 -4.08 5.90
N ARG A 32 -1.02 -3.14 6.73
CA ARG A 32 -0.49 -2.97 8.09
C ARG A 32 -0.77 -4.19 8.96
N THR A 33 -1.98 -4.74 8.90
CA THR A 33 -2.35 -5.97 9.64
C THR A 33 -1.48 -7.15 9.22
N LEU A 34 -1.33 -7.39 7.92
CA LEU A 34 -0.59 -8.54 7.38
C LEU A 34 0.92 -8.44 7.57
N LEU A 35 1.48 -7.25 7.41
CA LEU A 35 2.92 -7.05 7.56
C LEU A 35 3.35 -6.92 9.02
N GLY A 36 2.47 -6.43 9.91
CA GLY A 36 2.74 -6.23 11.33
C GLY A 36 3.94 -5.31 11.55
N GLU A 37 4.93 -5.76 12.34
CA GLU A 37 6.16 -5.00 12.60
C GLU A 37 6.98 -4.69 11.34
N ARG A 38 6.75 -5.42 10.25
CA ARG A 38 7.42 -5.19 8.96
C ARG A 38 6.76 -4.07 8.16
N PHE A 39 5.63 -3.52 8.63
CA PHE A 39 4.93 -2.45 7.94
C PHE A 39 5.74 -1.15 7.98
N SER A 40 6.14 -0.69 6.80
CA SER A 40 6.96 0.50 6.58
C SER A 40 6.66 1.06 5.20
N SER A 41 7.09 2.30 4.93
CA SER A 41 6.90 2.92 3.62
C SER A 41 7.49 2.09 2.46
N VAL A 42 8.63 1.42 2.69
CA VAL A 42 9.30 0.57 1.68
C VAL A 42 8.55 -0.75 1.45
N THR A 43 8.12 -1.43 2.51
CA THR A 43 7.39 -2.70 2.39
C THR A 43 5.98 -2.49 1.87
N PHE A 44 5.35 -1.36 2.19
CA PHE A 44 4.07 -0.95 1.62
C PHE A 44 4.19 -0.69 0.11
N MET A 45 5.21 0.06 -0.32
CA MET A 45 5.50 0.26 -1.75
C MET A 45 5.68 -1.08 -2.49
N TYR A 46 6.46 -2.01 -1.92
CA TYR A 46 6.66 -3.34 -2.50
C TYR A 46 5.33 -4.08 -2.70
N VAL A 47 4.51 -4.13 -1.66
CA VAL A 47 3.24 -4.85 -1.66
C VAL A 47 2.25 -4.25 -2.65
N LEU A 48 2.16 -2.91 -2.77
CA LEU A 48 1.32 -2.25 -3.77
C LEU A 48 1.69 -2.65 -5.20
N MET A 49 2.99 -2.62 -5.51
CA MET A 49 3.50 -3.02 -6.82
C MET A 49 3.23 -4.50 -7.11
N ARG A 50 3.34 -5.36 -6.09
CA ARG A 50 3.21 -6.81 -6.25
C ARG A 50 1.76 -7.28 -6.32
N ALA A 51 0.88 -6.71 -5.51
CA ALA A 51 -0.52 -7.14 -5.39
C ALA A 51 -1.41 -6.55 -6.48
N PHE A 52 -1.25 -5.26 -6.78
CA PHE A 52 -2.16 -4.49 -7.64
C PHE A 52 -1.47 -3.92 -8.88
N GLU A 53 -0.22 -4.32 -9.15
CA GLU A 53 0.56 -3.87 -10.31
C GLU A 53 0.70 -2.32 -10.35
N VAL A 54 0.71 -1.69 -9.18
CA VAL A 54 0.92 -0.23 -9.06
C VAL A 54 2.30 0.11 -9.61
N GLU A 55 2.37 1.14 -10.45
CA GLU A 55 3.63 1.60 -11.01
C GLU A 55 4.56 2.16 -9.92
N TYR A 56 5.86 2.02 -10.12
CA TYR A 56 6.86 2.43 -9.12
C TYR A 56 6.71 3.89 -8.67
N THR A 57 6.40 4.82 -9.59
CA THR A 57 6.21 6.24 -9.26
C THR A 57 5.01 6.46 -8.35
N ALA A 58 3.86 5.85 -8.66
CA ALA A 58 2.67 5.91 -7.83
C ALA A 58 2.88 5.22 -6.47
N ALA A 59 3.54 4.06 -6.44
CA ALA A 59 3.85 3.37 -5.20
C ALA A 59 4.84 4.16 -4.32
N ARG A 60 5.82 4.81 -4.93
CA ARG A 60 6.74 5.74 -4.24
C ARG A 60 5.98 6.94 -3.66
N ASP A 61 4.98 7.44 -4.37
CA ASP A 61 4.18 8.56 -3.90
C ASP A 61 3.26 8.15 -2.74
N ALA A 62 2.67 6.96 -2.82
CA ALA A 62 1.89 6.35 -1.73
C ALA A 62 2.75 6.11 -0.48
N SER A 63 4.06 5.90 -0.63
CA SER A 63 4.98 5.75 0.50
C SER A 63 5.07 7.01 1.39
N ARG A 64 4.58 8.17 0.90
CA ARG A 64 4.46 9.43 1.65
C ARG A 64 3.21 9.53 2.52
N TRP A 65 2.39 8.47 2.59
CA TRP A 65 1.18 8.44 3.41
C TRP A 65 1.46 8.85 4.85
N HIS A 66 0.55 9.65 5.41
CA HIS A 66 0.74 10.33 6.69
C HIS A 66 1.01 9.40 7.88
N GLU A 67 0.54 8.15 7.82
CA GLU A 67 0.82 7.10 8.81
C GLU A 67 2.32 6.69 8.85
N PHE A 68 3.10 6.96 7.79
CA PHE A 68 4.55 6.74 7.79
C PHE A 68 5.35 8.02 8.07
N HIS A 69 4.84 9.17 7.64
CA HIS A 69 5.57 10.43 7.60
C HIS A 69 4.66 11.60 8.00
N GLY A 70 5.04 12.34 9.05
CA GLY A 70 4.41 13.61 9.37
C GLY A 70 4.98 14.78 8.55
N GLY A 71 4.21 15.86 8.42
CA GLY A 71 4.69 17.13 7.85
C GLY A 71 3.85 17.64 6.67
N PRO A 72 4.21 18.80 6.10
CA PRO A 72 3.41 19.49 5.09
C PRO A 72 3.32 18.78 3.73
N TYR A 73 4.15 17.76 3.50
CA TYR A 73 4.16 16.96 2.27
C TYR A 73 3.64 15.52 2.48
N ALA A 74 3.08 15.24 3.65
CA ALA A 74 2.44 13.96 3.93
C ALA A 74 1.20 13.79 3.05
N LEU A 75 1.07 12.60 2.45
CA LEU A 75 -0.08 12.26 1.63
C LEU A 75 -1.26 11.94 2.57
N SER A 76 -2.37 12.65 2.42
CA SER A 76 -3.57 12.42 3.24
C SER A 76 -4.28 11.12 2.83
N ASP A 77 -5.23 10.67 3.65
CA ASP A 77 -6.11 9.54 3.28
C ASP A 77 -6.83 9.80 1.95
N ALA A 78 -7.39 11.00 1.75
CA ALA A 78 -8.10 11.35 0.51
C ALA A 78 -7.18 11.40 -0.71
N ASP A 79 -5.96 11.92 -0.56
CA ASP A 79 -4.99 11.95 -1.66
C ASP A 79 -4.44 10.55 -1.97
N LEU A 80 -4.32 9.67 -0.96
CA LEU A 80 -3.97 8.28 -1.17
C LEU A 80 -5.07 7.54 -1.96
N GLU A 81 -6.34 7.76 -1.63
CA GLU A 81 -7.48 7.24 -2.39
C GLU A 81 -7.42 7.69 -3.85
N ALA A 82 -7.27 8.99 -4.09
CA ALA A 82 -7.19 9.54 -5.44
C ALA A 82 -5.98 9.01 -6.22
N LEU A 83 -4.83 8.88 -5.55
CA LEU A 83 -3.60 8.38 -6.15
C LEU A 83 -3.74 6.93 -6.61
N LEU A 84 -4.33 6.06 -5.80
CA LEU A 84 -4.38 4.62 -6.09
C LEU A 84 -5.68 4.15 -6.78
N ALA A 85 -6.69 5.03 -6.90
CA ALA A 85 -7.95 4.73 -7.58
C ALA A 85 -7.78 4.03 -8.96
N PRO A 86 -6.86 4.45 -9.86
CA PRO A 86 -6.71 3.81 -11.17
C PRO A 86 -6.37 2.30 -11.12
N TRP A 87 -5.78 1.83 -10.02
CA TRP A 87 -5.41 0.43 -9.83
C TRP A 87 -6.43 -0.35 -8.99
N LEU A 88 -7.12 0.32 -8.06
CA LEU A 88 -7.98 -0.33 -7.08
C LEU A 88 -9.48 -0.28 -7.41
N SER A 89 -9.91 0.58 -8.32
CA SER A 89 -11.33 0.72 -8.71
C SER A 89 -11.75 -0.23 -9.85
N ARG A 90 -11.03 -1.33 -10.07
CA ARG A 90 -11.23 -2.27 -11.18
C ARG A 90 -11.96 -3.52 -10.75
#